data_AF-A0A927R4Y8-F1
#
_entry.id   AF-A0A927R4Y8-F1
#
_cell.length_a   1.000
_cell.length_b   1.000
_cell.length_c   1.000
_cell.angle_alpha   90.00
_cell.angle_beta   90.00
_cell.angle_gamma   90.00
#
_symmetry.space_group_name_H-M   'P 1'
#
loop_
_entity.id
_entity.type
_entity.pdbx_description
1 polymer ?
#
loop_
_entity_poly.entity_id
_entity_poly.type
_entity_poly.pdbx_seq_one_letter_code
_entity_poly.pdbx_strand_id
1 'polypeptide(L)' 'MAHYKPHPDGILKLVELYSLDKAETVMIGDAIFDLQMAKAADVASCGVTWGSHGER' A
#
# COMPACT_ATOMS: atom_id res chain seq x y z
N MET A 1 13.42 2.42 5.40
CA MET A 1 12.04 2.56 5.92
C MET A 1 12.14 2.38 7.41
N ALA A 2 11.55 3.27 8.21
CA ALA A 2 11.60 3.16 9.66
C ALA A 2 10.49 2.23 10.18
N HIS A 3 9.37 2.17 9.46
CA HIS A 3 8.21 1.36 9.82
C HIS A 3 7.71 0.51 8.65
N TYR A 4 7.28 -0.72 8.95
CA TYR A 4 6.67 -1.64 7.98
C TYR A 4 5.16 -1.43 7.89
N LYS A 5 4.53 -2.06 6.88
CA LYS A 5 3.08 -2.17 6.74
C LYS A 5 2.44 -2.52 8.09
N PRO A 6 1.35 -1.85 8.51
CA PRO A 6 0.50 -0.95 7.72
C PRO A 6 0.94 0.53 7.70
N HIS A 7 2.15 0.87 8.16
CA HIS A 7 2.62 2.27 8.15
C HIS A 7 2.85 2.78 6.71
N PRO A 8 2.50 4.05 6.40
CA PRO A 8 2.55 4.58 5.02
C PRO A 8 3.95 4.87 4.48
N ASP A 9 5.01 4.73 5.30
CA ASP A 9 6.42 5.00 4.96
C ASP A 9 6.83 4.49 3.58
N GLY A 10 6.40 3.27 3.26
CA GLY A 10 6.75 2.62 2.01
C GLY A 10 6.21 3.37 0.79
N ILE A 11 4.93 3.72 0.82
CA ILE A 11 4.26 4.41 -0.27
C ILE A 11 4.73 5.87 -0.34
N LEU A 12 4.80 6.58 0.79
CA LEU A 12 5.22 7.98 0.82
C LEU A 12 6.62 8.18 0.25
N LYS A 13 7.55 7.26 0.58
CA LYS A 13 8.90 7.28 0.02
C LYS A 13 8.91 7.07 -1.50
N LEU A 14 8.06 6.18 -2.02
CA LEU A 14 7.97 5.95 -3.47
C LEU A 14 7.37 7.15 -4.20
N VAL A 15 6.31 7.73 -3.65
CA VAL A 15 5.68 8.96 -4.16
C VAL A 15 6.69 10.09 -4.26
N GLU A 16 7.48 10.32 -3.19
CA GLU A 16 8.54 11.33 -3.19
C GLU A 16 9.66 11.01 -4.20
N LEU A 17 10.19 9.79 -4.16
CA LEU A 17 11.34 9.38 -4.99
C LEU A 17 11.06 9.49 -6.49
N TYR A 18 9.83 9.21 -6.91
CA TYR A 18 9.43 9.20 -8.31
C TYR A 18 8.54 10.38 -8.70
N SER A 19 8.30 11.34 -7.79
CA SER A 19 7.42 12.50 -8.02
C SER A 19 6.04 12.09 -8.56
N LEU A 20 5.45 11.05 -7.96
CA LEU A 20 4.15 10.53 -8.39
C LEU A 20 3.02 11.38 -7.81
N ASP A 21 1.90 11.50 -8.52
CA ASP A 21 0.67 12.00 -7.93
C ASP A 21 0.00 10.87 -7.12
N LYS A 22 -0.31 11.15 -5.85
CA LYS A 22 -1.06 10.22 -5.00
C LYS A 22 -2.45 9.91 -5.58
N ALA A 23 -3.10 10.88 -6.23
CA ALA A 23 -4.41 10.71 -6.84
C ALA A 23 -4.38 9.77 -8.05
N GLU A 24 -3.22 9.62 -8.70
CA GLU A 24 -2.99 8.72 -9.83
C GLU A 24 -2.23 7.45 -9.42
N THR A 25 -2.01 7.24 -8.12
CA THR A 25 -1.29 6.08 -7.57
C THR A 25 -2.25 5.07 -6.97
N VAL A 26 -2.03 3.78 -7.27
CA VAL A 26 -2.77 2.66 -6.66
C VAL A 26 -1.79 1.66 -6.03
N MET A 27 -2.06 1.27 -4.78
CA MET A 27 -1.38 0.15 -4.14
C MET A 27 -2.11 -1.16 -4.44
N ILE A 28 -1.39 -2.18 -4.90
CA ILE A 28 -1.92 -3.53 -5.16
C ILE A 28 -1.33 -4.49 -4.14
N GLY A 29 -2.17 -5.27 -3.44
CA GLY A 29 -1.69 -6.22 -2.44
C GLY A 29 -2.69 -7.32 -2.10
N ASP A 30 -2.18 -8.39 -1.50
CA ASP A 30 -2.89 -9.62 -1.12
C ASP A 30 -3.14 -9.74 0.39
N ALA A 31 -2.63 -8.80 1.20
CA ALA A 31 -2.87 -8.76 2.62
C ALA A 31 -3.65 -7.52 3.04
N ILE A 32 -4.42 -7.64 4.13
CA ILE A 32 -5.13 -6.49 4.74
C ILE A 32 -4.14 -5.35 5.07
N PHE A 33 -2.91 -5.69 5.44
CA PHE A 33 -1.87 -4.71 5.74
C PHE A 33 -1.46 -3.85 4.53
N ASP A 34 -1.59 -4.34 3.30
CA ASP A 34 -1.36 -3.54 2.09
C ASP A 34 -2.43 -2.47 1.91
N LEU A 35 -3.69 -2.87 2.09
CA LEU A 35 -4.84 -1.97 1.97
C LEU A 35 -4.85 -0.92 3.08
N GLN A 36 -4.44 -1.30 4.30
CA GLN A 36 -4.26 -0.37 5.40
C GLN A 36 -3.12 0.62 5.14
N MET A 37 -2.00 0.17 4.59
CA MET A 37 -0.90 1.06 4.20
C MET A 37 -1.33 2.07 3.14
N ALA A 38 -2.06 1.61 2.12
CA ALA A 38 -2.62 2.46 1.07
C ALA A 38 -3.54 3.55 1.65
N LYS A 39 -4.44 3.16 2.55
CA LYS A 39 -5.33 4.08 3.25
C LYS A 39 -4.55 5.10 4.09
N ALA A 40 -3.52 4.66 4.81
CA ALA A 40 -2.71 5.55 5.64
C ALA A 40 -1.85 6.52 4.81
N ALA A 41 -1.49 6.13 3.58
CA ALA A 41 -0.73 6.95 2.65
C ALA A 41 -1.62 7.87 1.79
N ASP A 42 -2.95 7.75 1.91
CA ASP A 42 -3.92 8.51 1.12
C ASP A 42 -3.74 8.28 -0.40
N VAL A 43 -3.64 7.00 -0.78
CA VAL A 43 -3.64 6.53 -2.18
C VAL A 43 -4.73 5.48 -2.39
N ALA A 44 -5.15 5.26 -3.64
CA ALA A 44 -6.10 4.20 -3.96
C ALA A 44 -5.52 2.80 -3.65
N SER A 45 -6.39 1.81 -3.47
CA SER A 45 -5.98 0.42 -3.22
C SER A 45 -6.78 -0.59 -4.05
N CYS A 46 -6.11 -1.68 -4.43
CA CYS A 46 -6.70 -2.81 -5.12
C CYS A 46 -6.26 -4.11 -4.41
N GLY A 47 -7.23 -4.78 -3.78
CA GLY A 47 -7.00 -6.07 -3.14
C GLY A 47 -7.14 -7.20 -4.16
N VAL A 48 -6.17 -8.10 -4.18
CA VAL A 48 -6.24 -9.32 -5.00
C VAL A 48 -6.72 -10.50 -4.15
N THR A 49 -7.47 -11.42 -4.76
CA THR A 49 -8.06 -12.57 -4.03
C THR A 49 -7.16 -13.81 -4.01
N TRP A 50 -6.02 -13.75 -4.69
CA TRP A 50 -4.97 -14.77 -4.64
C TRP A 50 -3.87 -14.34 -3.66
N GLY A 51 -3.15 -15.28 -3.05
CA GLY A 51 -2.07 -14.97 -2.12
C GLY A 51 -2.45 -15.20 -0.65
N SER A 52 -2.03 -14.32 0.27
CA SER A 52 -2.06 -14.50 1.74
C SER A 52 -3.46 -14.54 2.39
N HIS A 53 -4.49 -14.90 1.63
CA HIS A 53 -5.84 -15.21 2.10
C HIS A 53 -6.06 -16.71 2.33
N GLY A 54 -4.98 -17.47 2.58
CA GLY A 54 -5.10 -18.84 3.07
C GLY A 54 -5.88 -18.85 4.37
N GLU A 55 -6.94 -19.66 4.43
CA GLU A 55 -7.59 -20.02 5.67
C GLU A 55 -6.51 -20.44 6.68
N ARG A 56 -6.56 -19.87 7.88
CA ARG A 56 -5.75 -20.33 9.00
C ARG A 56 -6.07 -21.78 9.32
#